data_AF-A0A7X7NH29-F1
#
_entry.id   AF-A0A7X7NH29-F1
#
_cell.length_a   1.000
_cell.length_b   1.000
_cell.length_c   1.000
_cell.angle_alpha   90.00
_cell.angle_beta   90.00
_cell.angle_gamma   90.00
#
_symmetry.space_group_name_H-M   'P 1'
#
loop_
_entity.id
_entity.type
_entity.pdbx_description
1 polymer ?
#
loop_
_entity_poly.entity_id
_entity_poly.type
_entity_poly.pdbx_seq_one_letter_code
_entity_poly.pdbx_strand_id
1 'polypeptide(L)'
;MGINRRDFLKKTGAGTALLIGGSGLLEGTAFAASYSRSQEKSDVSFVGSSQSGTRRQMILDVLEPWRSTITAGIQGKTVLIKPNVVTGNQLAATHVDAVRGLIDFIRSISASIPIIVGECSTIEDISFYYMQTGYNSLANEYSGVTLMNLNNTSVIPSVDTQIWNTDFSTTTTIPLSSAFLDNKYYVISICRPKSHNCMVMTGVNKNILMAAPLTAAKSQMHGQIGWVTGQQPDENKCLAYNIYQLANILYREYRPSLSVLDAWEGMEGDGPVSGTSLMQYCAVASQDPLAVDRLCAKLMGFSDTPTD
;
A
#
# COMPACT_ATOMS: atom_id res chain seq x y z
N MET A 1 28.52 -3.64 -15.10
CA MET A 1 28.99 -3.72 -13.70
C MET A 1 27.77 -3.63 -12.80
N GLY A 2 27.43 -4.70 -12.09
CA GLY A 2 26.24 -4.72 -11.22
C GLY A 2 26.48 -3.89 -9.96
N ILE A 3 25.58 -2.95 -9.67
CA ILE A 3 25.53 -2.27 -8.37
C ILE A 3 25.20 -3.34 -7.31
N ASN A 4 26.08 -3.52 -6.33
CA ASN A 4 25.79 -4.39 -5.19
C ASN A 4 24.83 -3.69 -4.22
N ARG A 5 24.18 -4.46 -3.33
CA ARG A 5 23.21 -3.98 -2.34
C ARG A 5 23.72 -2.78 -1.51
N ARG A 6 25.01 -2.74 -1.17
CA ARG A 6 25.60 -1.66 -0.36
C ARG A 6 25.73 -0.36 -1.14
N ASP A 7 26.09 -0.44 -2.42
CA ASP A 7 26.22 0.74 -3.28
C ASP A 7 24.86 1.34 -3.63
N PHE A 8 23.82 0.51 -3.71
CA PHE A 8 22.43 0.98 -3.87
C PHE A 8 21.95 1.81 -2.66
N LEU A 9 22.07 1.24 -1.45
CA LEU A 9 21.61 1.91 -0.22
C LEU A 9 22.29 3.27 0.01
N LYS A 10 23.56 3.41 -0.40
CA LYS A 10 24.29 4.69 -0.35
C LYS A 10 23.72 5.73 -1.31
N LYS A 11 23.32 5.33 -2.53
CA LYS A 11 22.79 6.24 -3.55
C LYS A 11 21.34 6.68 -3.28
N THR A 12 20.49 5.80 -2.74
CA THR A 12 19.11 6.15 -2.39
C THR A 12 19.01 7.15 -1.25
N GLY A 13 19.97 7.12 -0.31
CA GLY A 13 20.08 8.11 0.77
C GLY A 13 20.51 9.50 0.28
N ALA A 14 21.24 9.59 -0.84
CA ALA A 14 21.65 10.86 -1.43
C ALA A 14 20.57 11.49 -2.33
N GLY A 15 19.70 10.68 -2.94
CA GLY A 15 18.60 11.15 -3.80
C GLY A 15 17.59 12.04 -3.09
N THR A 16 17.49 11.95 -1.76
CA THR A 16 16.61 12.82 -0.95
C THR A 16 17.16 14.22 -0.74
N ALA A 17 18.46 14.46 -0.99
CA ALA A 17 19.06 15.80 -0.95
C ALA A 17 18.72 16.64 -2.19
N LEU A 18 18.30 16.03 -3.30
CA LEU A 18 17.99 16.73 -4.55
C LEU A 18 16.59 17.38 -4.58
N LEU A 19 15.71 17.04 -3.64
CA LEU A 19 14.37 17.65 -3.52
C LEU A 19 14.40 19.00 -2.79
N ILE A 20 15.51 19.39 -2.18
CA ILE A 20 15.68 20.69 -1.51
C ILE A 20 16.81 21.41 -2.26
N GLY A 21 16.45 22.45 -3.02
CA GLY A 21 17.33 23.11 -3.97
C GLY A 21 18.69 23.54 -3.41
N GLY A 22 19.72 23.34 -4.22
CA GLY A 22 21.07 23.83 -3.97
C GLY A 22 22.12 22.86 -4.47
N SER A 23 22.73 23.17 -5.62
CA SER A 23 23.94 22.51 -6.12
C SER A 23 25.10 22.74 -5.15
N GLY A 24 25.24 21.84 -4.18
CA GLY A 24 26.38 21.74 -3.29
C GLY A 24 26.85 20.30 -3.25
N LEU A 25 28.06 20.04 -3.76
CA LEU A 25 28.77 18.78 -3.58
C LEU A 25 28.96 18.53 -2.08
N LEU A 26 28.13 17.67 -1.50
CA LEU A 26 28.38 17.08 -0.19
C LEU A 26 29.00 15.69 -0.42
N GLU A 27 30.33 15.65 -0.50
CA GLU A 27 31.07 14.46 -0.07
C GLU A 27 30.87 14.34 1.44
N GLY A 28 29.91 13.51 1.84
CA GLY A 28 29.56 13.29 3.24
C GLY A 28 29.33 11.81 3.50
N THR A 29 30.16 11.25 4.37
CA THR A 29 30.13 9.89 4.89
C THR A 29 28.80 9.54 5.59
N ALA A 30 27.77 9.20 4.81
CA ALA A 30 26.41 8.91 5.28
C ALA A 30 26.25 7.64 6.16
N PHE A 31 27.34 6.99 6.59
CA PHE A 31 27.26 5.76 7.41
C PHE A 31 28.20 5.72 8.62
N ALA A 32 28.78 6.86 9.04
CA ALA A 32 29.40 6.95 10.36
C ALA A 32 28.40 7.35 11.46
N ALA A 33 27.09 7.36 11.18
CA ALA A 33 26.10 7.34 12.24
C ALA A 33 26.07 5.92 12.79
N SER A 34 26.62 5.73 13.99
CA SER A 34 26.30 4.60 14.84
C SER A 34 24.78 4.54 14.96
N TYR A 35 24.13 3.69 14.16
CA TYR A 35 22.74 3.34 14.38
C TYR A 35 22.72 2.69 15.76
N SER A 36 22.31 3.47 16.76
CA SER A 36 21.75 2.93 17.98
C SER A 36 20.78 1.85 17.54
N ARG A 37 21.09 0.60 17.88
CA ARG A 37 20.26 -0.57 17.62
C ARG A 37 19.06 -0.53 18.57
N SER A 38 18.41 0.63 18.73
CA SER A 38 17.08 0.70 19.33
C SER A 38 16.18 0.01 18.34
N GLN A 39 15.97 -1.28 18.57
CA GLN A 39 14.97 -2.06 17.90
C GLN A 39 13.62 -1.49 18.36
N GLU A 40 13.18 -0.42 17.72
CA GLU A 40 11.86 0.12 17.94
C GLU A 40 10.87 -1.02 17.65
N LYS A 41 10.14 -1.41 18.69
CA LYS A 41 9.11 -2.43 18.56
C LYS A 41 7.88 -1.75 17.97
N SER A 42 7.31 -2.36 16.95
CA SER A 42 6.06 -1.90 16.36
C SER A 42 4.88 -2.62 17.00
N ASP A 43 3.88 -1.85 17.43
CA ASP A 43 2.63 -2.43 17.94
C ASP A 43 1.79 -2.96 16.79
N VAL A 44 1.25 -4.16 16.96
CA VAL A 44 0.43 -4.85 15.96
C VAL A 44 -0.75 -5.50 16.67
N SER A 45 -1.97 -5.25 16.21
CA SER A 45 -3.12 -6.05 16.60
C SER A 45 -3.30 -7.22 15.63
N PHE A 46 -3.63 -8.38 16.19
CA PHE A 46 -3.96 -9.59 15.44
C PHE A 46 -5.24 -10.17 16.02
N VAL A 47 -6.19 -10.49 15.16
CA VAL A 47 -7.44 -11.17 15.55
C VAL A 47 -7.62 -12.38 14.66
N GLY A 48 -7.90 -13.52 15.28
CA GLY A 48 -8.42 -14.70 14.59
C GLY A 48 -9.94 -14.75 14.70
N SER A 49 -10.58 -15.35 13.71
CA SER A 49 -12.01 -15.63 13.67
C SER A 49 -12.25 -17.11 13.37
N SER A 50 -13.45 -17.58 13.71
CA SER A 50 -13.90 -18.90 13.29
C SER A 50 -14.53 -18.83 11.89
N GLN A 51 -14.71 -19.98 11.25
CA GLN A 51 -15.43 -20.05 9.97
C GLN A 51 -16.88 -19.53 10.06
N SER A 52 -17.49 -19.63 11.25
CA SER A 52 -18.84 -19.11 11.54
C SER A 52 -18.87 -17.62 11.91
N GLY A 53 -17.72 -16.97 12.05
CA GLY A 53 -17.64 -15.53 12.29
C GLY A 53 -18.02 -14.73 11.03
N THR A 54 -17.79 -13.42 11.09
CA THR A 54 -17.92 -12.57 9.90
C THR A 54 -16.66 -11.75 9.68
N ARG A 55 -16.33 -11.54 8.39
CA ARG A 55 -15.25 -10.64 7.97
C ARG A 55 -15.43 -9.23 8.55
N ARG A 56 -16.66 -8.74 8.56
CA ARG A 56 -17.03 -7.41 9.09
C ARG A 56 -16.70 -7.28 10.59
N GLN A 57 -17.07 -8.26 11.40
CA GLN A 57 -16.76 -8.27 12.84
C GLN A 57 -15.25 -8.38 13.10
N MET A 58 -14.55 -9.23 12.34
CA MET A 58 -13.09 -9.39 12.46
C MET A 58 -12.35 -8.06 12.21
N ILE A 59 -12.81 -7.24 11.27
CA ILE A 59 -12.24 -5.91 11.03
C ILE A 59 -12.55 -4.94 12.18
N LEU A 60 -13.76 -4.99 12.77
CA LEU A 60 -14.06 -4.19 13.96
C LEU A 60 -13.12 -4.56 15.12
N ASP A 61 -12.94 -5.85 15.38
CA ASP A 61 -12.16 -6.36 16.50
C ASP A 61 -10.66 -6.02 16.36
N VAL A 62 -10.09 -6.15 15.15
CA VAL A 62 -8.67 -5.85 14.93
C VAL A 62 -8.37 -4.35 15.04
N LEU A 63 -9.38 -3.50 14.83
CA LEU A 63 -9.25 -2.04 14.90
C LEU A 63 -9.47 -1.48 16.31
N GLU A 64 -10.12 -2.21 17.21
CA GLU A 64 -10.45 -1.72 18.56
C GLU A 64 -9.23 -1.20 19.35
N PRO A 65 -8.07 -1.88 19.36
CA PRO A 65 -6.86 -1.34 20.03
C PRO A 65 -6.39 0.01 19.48
N TRP A 66 -6.79 0.36 18.25
CA TRP A 66 -6.43 1.60 17.56
C TRP A 66 -7.47 2.71 17.71
N ARG A 67 -8.56 2.51 18.46
CA ARG A 67 -9.66 3.48 18.62
C ARG A 67 -9.16 4.86 18.99
N SER A 68 -8.30 4.98 20.00
CA SER A 68 -7.75 6.26 20.48
C SER A 68 -6.94 6.97 19.40
N THR A 69 -6.06 6.21 18.74
CA THR A 69 -5.18 6.68 17.67
C THR A 69 -5.96 7.18 16.46
N ILE A 70 -6.99 6.43 16.05
CA ILE A 70 -7.87 6.80 14.94
C ILE A 70 -8.71 8.02 15.34
N THR A 71 -9.30 8.03 16.55
CA THR A 71 -10.10 9.16 17.05
C THR A 71 -9.33 10.47 17.01
N ALA A 72 -8.08 10.48 17.47
CA ALA A 72 -7.23 11.66 17.41
C ALA A 72 -6.82 12.00 15.97
N GLY A 73 -6.41 10.99 15.20
CA GLY A 73 -5.83 11.19 13.87
C GLY A 73 -6.80 11.69 12.80
N ILE A 74 -8.09 11.37 12.93
CA ILE A 74 -9.11 11.76 11.94
C ILE A 74 -9.65 13.19 12.14
N GLN A 75 -9.35 13.86 13.26
CA GLN A 75 -9.90 15.19 13.55
C GLN A 75 -9.51 16.22 12.49
N GLY A 76 -10.50 16.92 11.92
CA GLY A 76 -10.29 17.93 10.89
C GLY A 76 -9.82 17.39 9.54
N LYS A 77 -9.83 16.06 9.34
CA LYS A 77 -9.38 15.39 8.13
C LYS A 77 -10.53 14.67 7.42
N THR A 78 -10.29 14.29 6.17
CA THR A 78 -11.10 13.33 5.43
C THR A 78 -10.45 11.96 5.53
N VAL A 79 -11.20 10.92 5.88
CA VAL A 79 -10.64 9.56 5.90
C VAL A 79 -10.57 9.05 4.47
N LEU A 80 -9.36 8.68 4.01
CA LEU A 80 -9.15 8.02 2.72
C LEU A 80 -8.91 6.53 2.97
N ILE A 81 -9.93 5.71 2.73
CA ILE A 81 -9.81 4.25 2.74
C ILE A 81 -9.29 3.82 1.38
N LYS A 82 -8.12 3.17 1.39
CA LYS A 82 -7.48 2.62 0.20
C LYS A 82 -7.62 1.10 0.16
N PRO A 83 -8.69 0.56 -0.45
CA PRO A 83 -8.76 -0.87 -0.76
C PRO A 83 -7.73 -1.24 -1.83
N ASN A 84 -7.48 -2.53 -2.05
CA ASN A 84 -6.87 -3.02 -3.28
C ASN A 84 -7.95 -3.49 -4.26
N VAL A 85 -8.21 -2.80 -5.37
CA VAL A 85 -9.17 -3.20 -6.42
C VAL A 85 -8.49 -3.21 -7.78
N VAL A 86 -7.78 -4.31 -8.07
CA VAL A 86 -6.96 -4.46 -9.28
C VAL A 86 -7.82 -4.79 -10.51
N THR A 87 -8.83 -5.64 -10.32
CA THR A 87 -9.77 -6.06 -11.37
C THR A 87 -11.15 -6.28 -10.74
N GLY A 88 -12.14 -6.62 -11.56
CA GLY A 88 -13.45 -7.07 -11.08
C GLY A 88 -13.49 -8.51 -10.55
N ASN A 89 -12.36 -9.23 -10.53
CA ASN A 89 -12.29 -10.53 -9.85
C ASN A 89 -12.35 -10.30 -8.33
N GLN A 90 -13.36 -10.89 -7.68
CA GLN A 90 -13.58 -10.73 -6.24
C GLN A 90 -12.36 -11.16 -5.40
N LEU A 91 -11.61 -12.18 -5.83
CA LEU A 91 -10.41 -12.65 -5.14
C LEU A 91 -9.21 -11.70 -5.35
N ALA A 92 -9.20 -10.92 -6.43
CA ALA A 92 -8.15 -9.94 -6.71
C ALA A 92 -8.43 -8.56 -6.07
N ALA A 93 -9.63 -8.35 -5.54
CA ALA A 93 -10.08 -7.13 -4.90
C ALA A 93 -10.28 -7.29 -3.39
N THR A 94 -10.10 -6.24 -2.60
CA THR A 94 -10.43 -6.25 -1.16
C THR A 94 -11.93 -6.44 -1.01
N HIS A 95 -12.36 -7.38 -0.17
CA HIS A 95 -13.77 -7.68 -0.07
C HIS A 95 -14.55 -6.50 0.53
N VAL A 96 -15.69 -6.16 -0.06
CA VAL A 96 -16.47 -4.99 0.35
C VAL A 96 -16.91 -5.05 1.83
N ASP A 97 -17.16 -6.24 2.38
CA ASP A 97 -17.46 -6.39 3.82
C ASP A 97 -16.33 -6.02 4.77
N ALA A 98 -15.06 -6.17 4.36
CA ALA A 98 -13.96 -5.66 5.17
C ALA A 98 -13.96 -4.13 5.19
N VAL A 99 -14.28 -3.51 4.04
CA VAL A 99 -14.45 -2.05 3.95
C VAL A 99 -15.66 -1.59 4.76
N ARG A 100 -16.77 -2.34 4.77
CA ARG A 100 -17.93 -2.06 5.65
C ARG A 100 -17.52 -2.09 7.13
N GLY A 101 -16.79 -3.12 7.56
CA GLY A 101 -16.31 -3.21 8.94
C GLY A 101 -15.43 -2.02 9.34
N LEU A 102 -14.57 -1.57 8.44
CA LEU A 102 -13.76 -0.36 8.65
C LEU A 102 -14.61 0.91 8.69
N ILE A 103 -15.59 1.06 7.78
CA ILE A 103 -16.50 2.21 7.77
C ILE A 103 -17.33 2.26 9.05
N ASP A 104 -17.87 1.13 9.51
CA ASP A 104 -18.61 1.05 10.78
C ASP A 104 -17.75 1.45 11.96
N PHE A 105 -16.50 0.98 12.00
CA PHE A 105 -15.56 1.34 13.04
C PHE A 105 -15.39 2.86 13.10
N ILE A 106 -15.14 3.49 11.96
CA ILE A 106 -15.01 4.95 11.85
C ILE A 106 -16.31 5.64 12.25
N ARG A 107 -17.48 5.12 11.82
CA ARG A 107 -18.80 5.68 12.15
C ARG A 107 -19.13 5.55 13.64
N SER A 108 -18.62 4.53 14.32
CA SER A 108 -18.71 4.41 15.79
C SER A 108 -17.92 5.49 16.54
N ILE A 109 -16.91 6.10 15.89
CA ILE A 109 -16.11 7.20 16.43
C ILE A 109 -16.69 8.56 16.02
N SER A 110 -17.04 8.71 14.74
CA SER A 110 -17.57 9.93 14.16
C SER A 110 -18.60 9.64 13.07
N ALA A 111 -19.86 9.94 13.36
CA ALA A 111 -20.98 9.70 12.46
C ALA A 111 -20.91 10.54 11.17
N SER A 112 -20.29 11.72 11.21
CA SER A 112 -20.34 12.71 10.13
C SER A 112 -19.03 12.91 9.38
N ILE A 113 -17.92 12.26 9.80
CA ILE A 113 -16.64 12.48 9.13
C ILE A 113 -16.70 12.06 7.65
N PRO A 114 -16.22 12.88 6.70
CA PRO A 114 -16.16 12.50 5.30
C PRO A 114 -15.25 11.27 5.10
N ILE A 115 -15.74 10.31 4.31
CA ILE A 115 -14.98 9.11 3.96
C ILE A 115 -14.91 9.03 2.43
N ILE A 116 -13.70 8.86 1.92
CA ILE A 116 -13.45 8.54 0.52
C ILE A 116 -12.95 7.10 0.48
N VAL A 117 -13.60 6.25 -0.30
CA VAL A 117 -13.06 4.95 -0.70
C VAL A 117 -12.42 5.13 -2.07
N GLY A 118 -11.09 5.21 -2.09
CA GLY A 118 -10.35 5.62 -3.27
C GLY A 118 -9.37 4.56 -3.73
N GLU A 119 -9.27 4.34 -5.05
CA GLU A 119 -8.27 3.46 -5.66
C GLU A 119 -7.70 4.12 -6.92
N CYS A 120 -6.42 3.85 -7.17
CA CYS A 120 -5.68 4.21 -8.36
C CYS A 120 -5.38 2.90 -9.10
N SER A 121 -6.37 2.38 -9.83
CA SER A 121 -6.26 1.07 -10.48
C SER A 121 -5.39 1.12 -11.74
N THR A 122 -5.20 -0.02 -12.41
CA THR A 122 -4.43 -0.12 -13.68
C THR A 122 -5.23 0.32 -14.91
N ILE A 123 -6.46 0.79 -14.72
CA ILE A 123 -7.33 1.33 -15.78
C ILE A 123 -7.74 2.77 -15.43
N GLU A 124 -8.10 3.54 -16.44
CA GLU A 124 -8.51 4.94 -16.25
C GLU A 124 -9.85 5.07 -15.55
N ASP A 125 -10.85 4.24 -15.85
CA ASP A 125 -12.17 4.26 -15.19
C ASP A 125 -12.39 3.02 -14.33
N ILE A 126 -12.32 3.19 -13.01
CA ILE A 126 -12.51 2.11 -12.03
C ILE A 126 -13.98 1.76 -11.76
N SER A 127 -14.94 2.54 -12.26
CA SER A 127 -16.37 2.38 -11.95
C SER A 127 -16.88 0.97 -12.26
N PHE A 128 -16.37 0.37 -13.35
CA PHE A 128 -16.68 -1.01 -13.72
C PHE A 128 -16.20 -2.03 -12.68
N TYR A 129 -15.00 -1.87 -12.13
CA TYR A 129 -14.50 -2.77 -11.07
C TYR A 129 -15.25 -2.58 -9.75
N TYR A 130 -15.60 -1.34 -9.40
CA TYR A 130 -16.43 -1.09 -8.22
C TYR A 130 -17.82 -1.72 -8.35
N MET A 131 -18.42 -1.71 -9.53
CA MET A 131 -19.68 -2.41 -9.78
C MET A 131 -19.53 -3.92 -9.58
N GLN A 132 -18.53 -4.55 -10.22
CA GLN A 132 -18.33 -6.00 -10.17
C GLN A 132 -17.97 -6.53 -8.76
N THR A 133 -17.34 -5.69 -7.93
CA THR A 133 -16.90 -6.05 -6.58
C THR A 133 -17.84 -5.54 -5.48
N GLY A 134 -18.99 -4.97 -5.85
CA GLY A 134 -20.05 -4.54 -4.94
C GLY A 134 -19.83 -3.20 -4.24
N TYR A 135 -18.76 -2.46 -4.57
CA TYR A 135 -18.42 -1.19 -3.90
C TYR A 135 -19.45 -0.08 -4.15
N ASN A 136 -20.16 -0.09 -5.28
CA ASN A 136 -21.19 0.91 -5.60
C ASN A 136 -22.28 1.02 -4.52
N SER A 137 -22.51 -0.06 -3.77
CA SER A 137 -23.47 -0.05 -2.66
C SER A 137 -23.06 0.85 -1.49
N LEU A 138 -21.76 1.06 -1.26
CA LEU A 138 -21.24 1.77 -0.08
C LEU A 138 -21.74 3.22 0.01
N ALA A 139 -21.82 3.93 -1.13
CA ALA A 139 -22.29 5.32 -1.16
C ALA A 139 -23.79 5.45 -0.80
N ASN A 140 -24.57 4.39 -1.01
CA ASN A 140 -25.99 4.34 -0.65
C ASN A 140 -26.20 3.86 0.79
N GLU A 141 -25.33 2.96 1.26
CA GLU A 141 -25.40 2.39 2.61
C GLU A 141 -24.92 3.36 3.70
N TYR A 142 -23.98 4.24 3.38
CA TYR A 142 -23.32 5.10 4.35
C TYR A 142 -23.33 6.57 3.91
N SER A 143 -23.90 7.42 4.76
CA SER A 143 -23.86 8.86 4.55
C SER A 143 -22.42 9.38 4.57
N GLY A 144 -22.11 10.31 3.66
CA GLY A 144 -20.79 10.93 3.54
C GLY A 144 -19.68 10.01 3.05
N VAL A 145 -20.01 8.82 2.51
CA VAL A 145 -19.06 7.94 1.81
C VAL A 145 -19.13 8.21 0.31
N THR A 146 -17.98 8.46 -0.30
CA THR A 146 -17.87 8.60 -1.76
C THR A 146 -16.85 7.61 -2.33
N LEU A 147 -17.13 7.08 -3.52
CA LEU A 147 -16.15 6.30 -4.27
C LEU A 147 -15.34 7.25 -5.15
N MET A 148 -14.02 7.11 -5.13
CA MET A 148 -13.13 7.99 -5.88
C MET A 148 -12.17 7.19 -6.75
N ASN A 149 -11.98 7.70 -7.96
CA ASN A 149 -10.88 7.31 -8.82
C ASN A 149 -9.67 8.23 -8.57
N LEU A 150 -8.64 7.72 -7.92
CA LEU A 150 -7.46 8.49 -7.55
C LEU A 150 -6.54 8.80 -8.76
N ASN A 151 -6.86 8.26 -9.95
CA ASN A 151 -6.24 8.66 -11.21
C ASN A 151 -6.78 9.98 -11.78
N ASN A 152 -7.92 10.48 -11.27
CA ASN A 152 -8.53 11.69 -11.81
C ASN A 152 -7.76 12.95 -11.36
N THR A 153 -6.82 13.40 -12.20
CA THR A 153 -5.95 14.54 -11.92
C THR A 153 -6.67 15.89 -11.88
N SER A 154 -7.90 15.97 -12.40
CA SER A 154 -8.75 17.17 -12.24
C SER A 154 -9.30 17.32 -10.82
N VAL A 155 -9.32 16.25 -10.03
CA VAL A 155 -9.81 16.21 -8.65
C VAL A 155 -8.65 16.10 -7.66
N ILE A 156 -7.68 15.23 -7.94
CA ILE A 156 -6.50 14.99 -7.10
C ILE A 156 -5.25 15.34 -7.91
N PRO A 157 -4.55 16.44 -7.60
CA PRO A 157 -3.33 16.82 -8.32
C PRO A 157 -2.28 15.72 -8.30
N SER A 158 -1.40 15.71 -9.31
CA SER A 158 -0.22 14.86 -9.29
C SER A 158 1.02 15.62 -8.84
N VAL A 159 1.99 14.88 -8.28
CA VAL A 159 3.33 15.37 -7.95
C VAL A 159 4.33 14.44 -8.61
N ASP A 160 5.34 15.02 -9.25
CA ASP A 160 6.37 14.25 -9.94
C ASP A 160 7.39 13.65 -8.95
N THR A 161 7.87 12.46 -9.27
CA THR A 161 8.95 11.82 -8.53
C THR A 161 9.90 11.06 -9.46
N GLN A 162 11.04 10.64 -8.93
CA GLN A 162 12.03 9.85 -9.66
C GLN A 162 11.96 8.37 -9.26
N ILE A 163 11.96 7.49 -10.26
CA ILE A 163 12.13 6.04 -10.10
C ILE A 163 13.32 5.55 -10.93
N TRP A 164 13.88 4.40 -10.58
CA TRP A 164 15.01 3.78 -11.28
C TRP A 164 14.59 3.18 -12.62
N ASN A 165 15.47 3.35 -13.61
CA ASN A 165 15.45 2.54 -14.83
C ASN A 165 16.16 1.20 -14.59
N THR A 166 16.02 0.26 -15.52
CA THR A 166 16.59 -1.10 -15.43
C THR A 166 18.12 -1.13 -15.40
N ASP A 167 18.80 -0.07 -15.82
CA ASP A 167 20.25 0.07 -15.71
C ASP A 167 20.74 0.37 -14.26
N PHE A 168 19.81 0.71 -13.35
CA PHE A 168 20.06 1.13 -11.95
C PHE A 168 21.08 2.27 -11.78
N SER A 169 21.31 3.04 -12.84
CA SER A 169 22.25 4.15 -12.92
C SER A 169 21.55 5.46 -13.30
N THR A 170 20.41 5.36 -13.97
CA THR A 170 19.57 6.48 -14.38
C THR A 170 18.18 6.38 -13.74
N THR A 171 17.50 7.52 -13.67
CA THR A 171 16.12 7.60 -13.20
C THR A 171 15.22 8.18 -14.28
N THR A 172 13.91 7.92 -14.16
CA THR A 172 12.89 8.60 -14.94
C THR A 172 11.85 9.24 -14.04
N THR A 173 11.26 10.32 -14.53
CA THR A 173 10.18 11.04 -13.83
C THR A 173 8.86 10.31 -14.03
N ILE A 174 8.12 10.09 -12.94
CA ILE A 174 6.73 9.61 -12.99
C ILE A 174 5.81 10.49 -12.13
N PRO A 175 4.53 10.62 -12.52
CA PRO A 175 3.54 11.32 -11.71
C PRO A 175 2.97 10.40 -10.61
N LEU A 176 2.89 10.92 -9.40
CA LEU A 176 2.20 10.31 -8.26
C LEU A 176 0.92 11.09 -7.93
N SER A 177 -0.13 10.38 -7.50
CA SER A 177 -1.33 10.98 -6.91
C SER A 177 -0.98 11.66 -5.57
N SER A 178 -1.30 12.95 -5.43
CA SER A 178 -1.08 13.70 -4.18
C SER A 178 -1.96 13.24 -3.01
N ALA A 179 -2.95 12.36 -3.25
CA ALA A 179 -3.80 11.82 -2.17
C ALA A 179 -3.02 11.13 -1.05
N PHE A 180 -1.82 10.62 -1.34
CA PHE A 180 -0.94 9.97 -0.36
C PHE A 180 0.12 10.93 0.22
N LEU A 181 0.08 12.21 -0.13
CA LEU A 181 1.02 13.26 0.28
C LEU A 181 0.34 14.48 0.90
N ASP A 182 -1.00 14.49 0.95
CA ASP A 182 -1.78 15.62 1.43
C ASP A 182 -2.25 15.37 2.88
N ASN A 183 -1.83 16.24 3.79
CA ASN A 183 -2.13 16.17 5.23
C ASN A 183 -3.63 16.24 5.56
N LYS A 184 -4.47 16.70 4.63
CA LYS A 184 -5.93 16.71 4.80
C LYS A 184 -6.53 15.31 4.83
N TYR A 185 -5.81 14.30 4.33
CA TYR A 185 -6.26 12.90 4.36
C TYR A 185 -5.71 12.15 5.57
N TYR A 186 -6.57 11.37 6.20
CA TYR A 186 -6.18 10.28 7.10
C TYR A 186 -6.25 8.98 6.33
N VAL A 187 -5.10 8.51 5.83
CA VAL A 187 -5.04 7.37 4.90
C VAL A 187 -5.05 6.04 5.67
N ILE A 188 -6.03 5.19 5.40
CA ILE A 188 -6.09 3.83 5.91
C ILE A 188 -5.96 2.86 4.73
N SER A 189 -4.87 2.10 4.68
CA SER A 189 -4.72 1.02 3.70
C SER A 189 -5.47 -0.21 4.17
N ILE A 190 -6.24 -0.85 3.29
CA ILE A 190 -6.84 -2.15 3.57
C ILE A 190 -6.68 -3.07 2.35
N CYS A 191 -6.13 -4.26 2.56
CA CYS A 191 -6.02 -5.25 1.49
C CYS A 191 -6.00 -6.68 2.02
N ARG A 192 -6.17 -7.64 1.12
CA ARG A 192 -5.97 -9.06 1.41
C ARG A 192 -4.53 -9.50 1.07
N PRO A 193 -4.01 -10.56 1.72
CA PRO A 193 -2.75 -11.18 1.30
C PRO A 193 -2.92 -11.84 -0.07
N LYS A 194 -1.94 -11.64 -0.97
CA LYS A 194 -1.91 -12.32 -2.27
C LYS A 194 -0.50 -12.77 -2.62
N SER A 195 -0.32 -13.92 -3.24
CA SER A 195 0.88 -14.20 -4.01
C SER A 195 1.00 -13.25 -5.21
N HIS A 196 2.21 -13.06 -5.73
CA HIS A 196 2.44 -12.17 -6.86
C HIS A 196 3.64 -12.62 -7.70
N ASN A 197 3.43 -12.81 -8.99
CA ASN A 197 4.48 -13.20 -9.96
C ASN A 197 5.78 -12.37 -9.87
N CYS A 198 5.70 -11.03 -9.83
CA CYS A 198 6.88 -10.17 -9.81
C CYS A 198 7.50 -9.95 -8.41
N MET A 199 6.73 -10.05 -7.33
CA MET A 199 7.11 -9.57 -5.98
C MET A 199 6.99 -10.62 -4.88
N VAL A 200 6.75 -11.90 -5.24
CA VAL A 200 6.42 -13.01 -4.34
C VAL A 200 5.07 -12.84 -3.64
N MET A 201 4.83 -11.69 -3.00
CA MET A 201 3.58 -11.34 -2.34
C MET A 201 3.13 -9.90 -2.61
N THR A 202 1.84 -9.68 -2.37
CA THR A 202 1.21 -8.37 -2.21
C THR A 202 0.64 -8.29 -0.80
N GLY A 203 1.00 -7.23 -0.10
CA GLY A 203 0.42 -6.84 1.18
C GLY A 203 0.16 -5.34 1.23
N VAL A 204 0.14 -4.77 2.43
CA VAL A 204 -0.27 -3.38 2.67
C VAL A 204 0.74 -2.37 2.11
N ASN A 205 2.04 -2.68 2.08
CA ASN A 205 3.03 -1.77 1.49
C ASN A 205 2.78 -1.62 -0.01
N LYS A 206 2.70 -2.74 -0.75
CA LYS A 206 2.46 -2.71 -2.20
C LYS A 206 1.09 -2.06 -2.52
N ASN A 207 0.09 -2.22 -1.66
CA ASN A 207 -1.23 -1.61 -1.86
C ASN A 207 -1.18 -0.06 -1.89
N ILE A 208 -0.32 0.56 -1.07
CA ILE A 208 -0.11 2.01 -1.09
C ILE A 208 0.92 2.41 -2.15
N LEU A 209 2.09 1.75 -2.14
CA LEU A 209 3.22 2.14 -2.97
C LEU A 209 2.94 1.98 -4.47
N MET A 210 2.10 1.00 -4.86
CA MET A 210 1.65 0.87 -6.25
C MET A 210 0.33 1.59 -6.55
N ALA A 211 -0.29 2.22 -5.56
CA ALA A 211 -1.42 3.11 -5.78
C ALA A 211 -1.02 4.57 -5.96
N ALA A 212 0.14 4.98 -5.45
CA ALA A 212 0.61 6.34 -5.64
C ALA A 212 0.90 6.66 -7.13
N PRO A 213 1.62 5.84 -7.92
CA PRO A 213 1.82 6.11 -9.34
C PRO A 213 0.51 6.13 -10.12
N LEU A 214 0.32 7.11 -10.99
CA LEU A 214 -0.84 7.14 -11.90
C LEU A 214 -0.78 5.98 -12.91
N THR A 215 -1.95 5.57 -13.43
CA THR A 215 -2.11 4.38 -14.31
C THR A 215 -1.02 4.24 -15.37
N ALA A 216 -0.75 5.29 -16.15
CA ALA A 216 0.23 5.25 -17.24
C ALA A 216 1.66 4.94 -16.77
N ALA A 217 2.00 5.30 -15.54
CA ALA A 217 3.32 5.11 -14.96
C ALA A 217 3.46 3.79 -14.16
N LYS A 218 2.37 3.07 -13.88
CA LYS A 218 2.43 1.84 -13.07
C LYS A 218 3.28 0.76 -13.72
N SER A 219 3.24 0.60 -15.04
CA SER A 219 4.11 -0.34 -15.75
C SER A 219 5.56 0.15 -15.82
N GLN A 220 5.79 1.47 -15.84
CA GLN A 220 7.16 2.02 -15.75
C GLN A 220 7.85 1.66 -14.42
N MET A 221 7.10 1.41 -13.36
CA MET A 221 7.65 0.87 -12.10
C MET A 221 8.39 -0.45 -12.30
N HIS A 222 8.01 -1.25 -13.30
CA HIS A 222 8.68 -2.49 -13.68
C HIS A 222 9.94 -2.27 -14.52
N GLY A 223 10.23 -1.02 -14.91
CA GLY A 223 11.40 -0.61 -15.67
C GLY A 223 11.10 -0.09 -17.07
N GLN A 224 9.96 -0.47 -17.66
CA GLN A 224 9.54 0.01 -18.98
C GLN A 224 8.02 -0.06 -19.14
N ILE A 225 7.45 0.86 -19.94
CA ILE A 225 6.02 0.82 -20.30
C ILE A 225 5.67 -0.54 -20.91
N GLY A 226 4.62 -1.16 -20.39
CA GLY A 226 4.10 -2.45 -20.84
C GLY A 226 4.70 -3.68 -20.15
N TRP A 227 5.73 -3.52 -19.31
CA TRP A 227 6.27 -4.62 -18.52
C TRP A 227 5.40 -4.86 -17.29
N VAL A 228 4.81 -6.06 -17.21
CA VAL A 228 3.90 -6.47 -16.12
C VAL A 228 3.96 -7.98 -15.79
N THR A 229 4.74 -8.76 -16.54
CA THR A 229 4.70 -10.23 -16.49
C THR A 229 5.73 -10.83 -15.54
N GLY A 230 6.77 -10.07 -15.19
CA GLY A 230 7.92 -10.53 -14.43
C GLY A 230 8.90 -11.39 -15.22
N GLN A 231 8.80 -11.40 -16.56
CA GLN A 231 9.59 -12.23 -17.46
C GLN A 231 10.71 -11.47 -18.15
N GLN A 232 10.69 -10.13 -18.11
CA GLN A 232 11.71 -9.32 -18.76
C GLN A 232 13.00 -9.28 -17.92
N PRO A 233 14.17 -9.12 -18.55
CA PRO A 233 15.44 -8.97 -17.82
C PRO A 233 15.36 -7.86 -16.79
N ASP A 234 15.75 -8.17 -15.54
CA ASP A 234 15.73 -7.25 -14.39
C ASP A 234 14.35 -6.65 -14.03
N GLU A 235 13.23 -7.10 -14.60
CA GLU A 235 11.90 -6.55 -14.34
C GLU A 235 11.52 -6.60 -12.84
N ASN A 236 11.61 -7.79 -12.25
CA ASN A 236 11.28 -8.01 -10.84
C ASN A 236 12.23 -7.23 -9.92
N LYS A 237 13.50 -7.14 -10.31
CA LYS A 237 14.48 -6.36 -9.56
C LYS A 237 14.16 -4.87 -9.64
N CYS A 238 13.85 -4.36 -10.81
CA CYS A 238 13.50 -2.97 -11.04
C CYS A 238 12.25 -2.58 -10.23
N LEU A 239 11.20 -3.39 -10.30
CA LEU A 239 9.99 -3.18 -9.50
C LEU A 239 10.28 -3.16 -7.99
N ALA A 240 11.12 -4.07 -7.49
CA ALA A 240 11.44 -4.12 -6.06
C ALA A 240 12.20 -2.87 -5.61
N TYR A 241 13.15 -2.42 -6.42
CA TYR A 241 13.93 -1.20 -6.19
C TYR A 241 13.04 0.05 -6.25
N ASN A 242 12.10 0.11 -7.19
CA ASN A 242 11.19 1.24 -7.33
C ASN A 242 10.14 1.30 -6.22
N ILE A 243 9.61 0.16 -5.77
CA ILE A 243 8.75 0.10 -4.57
C ILE A 243 9.53 0.59 -3.34
N TYR A 244 10.78 0.15 -3.16
CA TYR A 244 11.63 0.62 -2.07
C TYR A 244 11.93 2.12 -2.16
N GLN A 245 12.21 2.63 -3.35
CA GLN A 245 12.42 4.06 -3.60
C GLN A 245 11.17 4.87 -3.22
N LEU A 246 9.98 4.45 -3.64
CA LEU A 246 8.73 5.11 -3.26
C LEU A 246 8.49 5.03 -1.76
N ALA A 247 8.83 3.93 -1.07
CA ALA A 247 8.71 3.85 0.38
C ALA A 247 9.56 4.91 1.08
N ASN A 248 10.80 5.14 0.63
CA ASN A 248 11.69 6.17 1.19
C ASN A 248 11.18 7.60 0.94
N ILE A 249 10.41 7.81 -0.13
CA ILE A 249 9.85 9.12 -0.48
C ILE A 249 8.53 9.34 0.28
N LEU A 250 7.59 8.41 0.13
CA LEU A 250 6.24 8.53 0.67
C LEU A 250 6.21 8.38 2.18
N TYR A 251 6.88 7.36 2.74
CA TYR A 251 6.74 7.07 4.18
C TYR A 251 7.60 7.94 5.09
N ARG A 252 8.54 8.70 4.54
CA ARG A 252 9.28 9.70 5.31
C ARG A 252 8.38 10.87 5.71
N GLU A 253 7.53 11.28 4.79
CA GLU A 253 6.69 12.47 4.95
C GLU A 253 5.23 12.10 5.30
N TYR A 254 4.71 11.02 4.74
CA TYR A 254 3.29 10.63 4.75
C TYR A 254 3.10 9.10 4.72
N ARG A 255 3.46 8.45 5.83
CA ARG A 255 3.13 7.03 6.05
C ARG A 255 1.60 6.87 6.12
N PRO A 256 0.98 5.79 5.57
CA PRO A 256 -0.42 5.53 5.83
C PRO A 256 -0.66 5.52 7.33
N SER A 257 -1.67 6.27 7.78
CA SER A 257 -1.96 6.45 9.20
C SER A 257 -2.25 5.12 9.90
N LEU A 258 -2.82 4.17 9.15
CA LEU A 258 -3.06 2.80 9.58
C LEU A 258 -3.05 1.86 8.36
N SER A 259 -2.58 0.64 8.56
CA SER A 259 -2.62 -0.43 7.57
C SER A 259 -3.35 -1.64 8.15
N VAL A 260 -4.28 -2.18 7.37
CA VAL A 260 -5.16 -3.30 7.75
C VAL A 260 -5.01 -4.42 6.73
N LEU A 261 -4.65 -5.61 7.19
CA LEU A 261 -4.65 -6.82 6.40
C LEU A 261 -5.96 -7.59 6.66
N ASP A 262 -6.87 -7.62 5.69
CA ASP A 262 -8.02 -8.52 5.65
C ASP A 262 -7.57 -9.91 5.17
N ALA A 263 -7.05 -10.71 6.10
CA ALA A 263 -6.67 -12.09 5.88
C ALA A 263 -7.83 -13.06 6.23
N TRP A 264 -9.10 -12.65 5.97
CA TRP A 264 -10.20 -13.62 5.99
C TRP A 264 -10.00 -14.68 4.91
N GLU A 265 -9.60 -14.21 3.72
CA GLU A 265 -9.37 -14.99 2.51
C GLU A 265 -8.22 -14.35 1.73
N GLY A 266 -7.15 -15.10 1.51
CA GLY A 266 -6.03 -14.73 0.67
C GLY A 266 -6.09 -15.34 -0.73
N MET A 267 -5.16 -14.92 -1.58
CA MET A 267 -4.89 -15.54 -2.88
C MET A 267 -3.52 -16.22 -2.86
N GLU A 268 -3.45 -17.48 -3.29
CA GLU A 268 -2.21 -18.22 -3.52
C GLU A 268 -2.06 -18.64 -4.99
N GLY A 269 -0.88 -19.16 -5.38
CA GLY A 269 -0.62 -19.57 -6.77
C GLY A 269 -0.34 -18.39 -7.70
N ASP A 270 -0.97 -18.37 -8.88
CA ASP A 270 -0.72 -17.43 -10.00
C ASP A 270 -1.33 -16.02 -9.77
N GLY A 271 -1.07 -15.44 -8.61
CA GLY A 271 -1.40 -14.06 -8.31
C GLY A 271 -0.60 -13.05 -9.15
N PRO A 272 -1.04 -11.78 -9.23
CA PRO A 272 -1.97 -11.14 -8.29
C PRO A 272 -3.45 -11.14 -8.70
N VAL A 273 -3.80 -11.83 -9.80
CA VAL A 273 -5.16 -11.85 -10.37
C VAL A 273 -5.70 -13.25 -10.73
N SER A 274 -4.83 -14.23 -10.96
CA SER A 274 -5.20 -15.56 -11.47
C SER A 274 -4.94 -16.70 -10.48
N GLY A 275 -4.73 -16.38 -9.20
CA GLY A 275 -4.51 -17.36 -8.16
C GLY A 275 -5.78 -18.04 -7.66
N THR A 276 -5.63 -18.92 -6.67
CA THR A 276 -6.70 -19.65 -5.99
C THR A 276 -6.97 -19.10 -4.59
N SER A 277 -8.19 -19.29 -4.11
CA SER A 277 -8.60 -18.83 -2.77
C SER A 277 -8.00 -19.71 -1.68
N LEU A 278 -7.52 -19.08 -0.61
CA LEU A 278 -7.08 -19.75 0.62
C LEU A 278 -7.67 -19.03 1.84
N MET A 279 -8.51 -19.74 2.59
CA MET A 279 -9.15 -19.19 3.78
C MET A 279 -8.18 -19.15 4.97
N GLN A 280 -8.16 -18.04 5.70
CA GLN A 280 -7.25 -17.81 6.81
C GLN A 280 -7.96 -17.28 8.08
N TYR A 281 -9.12 -16.64 7.92
CA TYR A 281 -9.97 -16.13 9.01
C TYR A 281 -9.21 -15.29 10.06
N CYS A 282 -8.30 -14.42 9.62
CA CYS A 282 -7.60 -13.53 10.54
C CYS A 282 -7.47 -12.10 9.98
N ALA A 283 -7.13 -11.15 10.85
CA ALA A 283 -6.81 -9.81 10.44
C ALA A 283 -5.63 -9.27 11.24
N VAL A 284 -4.93 -8.32 10.62
CA VAL A 284 -3.78 -7.62 11.22
C VAL A 284 -3.97 -6.12 11.05
N ALA A 285 -3.67 -5.32 12.07
CA ALA A 285 -3.60 -3.87 11.90
C ALA A 285 -2.41 -3.24 12.64
N SER A 286 -1.81 -2.21 12.03
CA SER A 286 -0.75 -1.40 12.63
C SER A 286 -0.58 -0.06 11.91
N GLN A 287 0.02 0.92 12.60
CA GLN A 287 0.57 2.13 11.96
C GLN A 287 1.90 1.84 11.24
N ASP A 288 2.48 0.66 11.46
CA ASP A 288 3.66 0.17 10.76
C ASP A 288 3.28 -0.86 9.67
N PRO A 289 3.10 -0.45 8.40
CA PRO A 289 2.90 -1.37 7.29
C PRO A 289 4.02 -2.41 7.10
N LEU A 290 5.26 -2.16 7.51
CA LEU A 290 6.33 -3.17 7.43
C LEU A 290 6.10 -4.28 8.45
N ALA A 291 5.66 -3.93 9.66
CA ALA A 291 5.28 -4.92 10.67
C ALA A 291 4.09 -5.77 10.21
N VAL A 292 3.09 -5.15 9.58
CA VAL A 292 1.95 -5.86 8.98
C VAL A 292 2.41 -6.83 7.89
N ASP A 293 3.22 -6.37 6.92
CA ASP A 293 3.67 -7.23 5.82
C ASP A 293 4.64 -8.32 6.27
N ARG A 294 5.42 -8.08 7.34
CA ARG A 294 6.22 -9.14 7.96
C ARG A 294 5.36 -10.25 8.55
N LEU A 295 4.27 -9.88 9.25
CA LEU A 295 3.34 -10.88 9.78
C LEU A 295 2.55 -11.56 8.65
N CYS A 296 2.13 -10.80 7.64
CA CYS A 296 1.52 -11.30 6.41
C CYS A 296 2.39 -12.39 5.76
N ALA A 297 3.68 -12.11 5.59
CA ALA A 297 4.61 -13.07 4.98
C ALA A 297 4.67 -14.39 5.78
N LYS A 298 4.70 -14.31 7.12
CA LYS A 298 4.64 -15.50 7.99
C LYS A 298 3.32 -16.25 7.87
N LEU A 299 2.19 -15.53 7.81
CA LEU A 299 0.86 -16.14 7.62
C LEU A 299 0.73 -16.83 6.26
N MET A 300 1.46 -16.34 5.25
CA MET A 300 1.58 -16.96 3.93
C MET A 300 2.58 -18.12 3.88
N GLY A 301 3.22 -18.47 5.01
CA GLY A 301 4.19 -19.57 5.09
C GLY A 301 5.59 -19.21 4.57
N PHE A 302 5.89 -17.94 4.31
CA PHE A 302 7.25 -17.53 3.96
C PHE A 302 8.15 -17.55 5.20
N SER A 303 9.34 -18.13 5.02
CA SER A 303 10.38 -18.14 6.05
C SER A 303 10.95 -16.74 6.26
N ASP A 304 11.03 -16.28 7.51
CA ASP A 304 11.86 -15.13 7.90
C ASP A 304 13.31 -15.51 8.22
N THR A 305 13.63 -16.81 8.07
CA THR A 305 15.01 -17.32 8.09
C THR A 305 15.55 -17.26 6.66
N PRO A 306 16.63 -16.50 6.40
CA PRO A 306 17.33 -16.58 5.13
C PRO A 306 17.70 -18.04 4.87
N THR A 307 17.26 -18.59 3.75
CA THR A 307 17.85 -19.83 3.24
C THR A 307 19.15 -19.43 2.57
N ASP A 308 20.27 -19.96 3.06
CA ASP A 308 21.60 -19.79 2.46
C ASP A 308 21.63 -20.21 0.98
#